data_AF-A0A1I3D937-F1
#
_entry.id   AF-A0A1I3D937-F1
#
_cell.length_a   1.000
_cell.length_b   1.000
_cell.length_c   1.000
_cell.angle_alpha   90.00
_cell.angle_beta   90.00
_cell.angle_gamma   90.00
#
_symmetry.space_group_name_H-M   'P 1'
#
loop_
_entity.id
_entity.type
_entity.pdbx_description
1 polymer ?
#
loop_
_entity_poly.entity_id
_entity_poly.type
_entity_poly.pdbx_seq_one_letter_code
_entity_poly.pdbx_strand_id
1 'polypeptide(L)'
;MRKRRGRNGLSISLYELSALARILKNRTIRLNSLKNVDDLNELASADYSKAGQYCFVSSWTSEKEESIPMWNMYSNMDGVRIRLPVNPFERYTWEDPMQKGSIITSYIPKKDLYRENLFPIIEDDILHKVNYTDDEELLYPNLRREVQHGIHIGYYIEINKLGKNKNISWEFQKEWRYLLYFMPISLKDMLKEPKLTKKRMGERVRNNINVAQDDYFLKIREECLDELEILCAPKIDKGDRILLECLTQVYCPQAIIKDSMLRIR
;
A
#
# COMPACT_ATOMS: atom_id res chain seq x y z
N MET A 1 25.37 -4.44 -25.07
CA MET A 1 24.21 -5.33 -24.92
C MET A 1 24.23 -5.99 -23.55
N ARG A 2 23.50 -5.45 -22.56
CA ARG A 2 23.33 -6.10 -21.25
C ARG A 2 22.14 -7.05 -21.33
N LYS A 3 22.37 -8.34 -21.11
CA LYS A 3 21.33 -9.37 -20.94
C LYS A 3 20.31 -8.88 -19.91
N ARG A 4 19.06 -8.64 -20.33
CA ARG A 4 17.91 -8.44 -19.45
C ARG A 4 17.70 -9.75 -18.67
N ARG A 5 18.30 -9.86 -17.47
CA ARG A 5 17.87 -10.85 -16.47
C ARG A 5 16.38 -10.61 -16.26
N GLY A 6 15.55 -11.65 -16.38
CA GLY A 6 14.11 -11.54 -16.10
C GLY A 6 13.92 -10.96 -14.70
N ARG A 7 13.55 -9.68 -14.61
CA ARG A 7 13.31 -9.01 -13.34
C ARG A 7 11.88 -9.31 -12.93
N ASN A 8 11.71 -9.83 -11.72
CA ASN A 8 10.42 -10.00 -11.08
C ASN A 8 9.80 -8.61 -10.92
N GLY A 9 8.76 -8.33 -11.71
CA GLY A 9 7.94 -7.13 -11.61
C GLY A 9 6.55 -7.52 -11.10
N LEU A 10 5.88 -6.57 -10.48
CA LEU A 10 4.50 -6.69 -10.05
C LEU A 10 3.62 -5.77 -10.90
N SER A 11 2.38 -6.17 -11.07
CA SER A 11 1.37 -5.42 -11.81
C SER A 11 0.31 -4.86 -10.85
N ILE A 12 -0.16 -3.66 -11.12
CA ILE A 12 -1.30 -3.05 -10.44
C ILE A 12 -2.34 -2.69 -11.51
N SER A 13 -3.57 -3.13 -11.29
CA SER A 13 -4.70 -2.77 -12.16
C SER A 13 -5.15 -1.36 -11.81
N LEU A 14 -5.24 -0.50 -12.82
CA LEU A 14 -5.76 0.86 -12.71
C LEU A 14 -7.11 0.92 -13.41
N TYR A 15 -8.10 1.32 -12.63
CA TYR A 15 -9.51 1.24 -13.03
C TYR A 15 -9.90 2.31 -14.03
N GLU A 16 -9.18 3.42 -14.04
CA GLU A 16 -9.40 4.54 -14.95
C GLU A 16 -8.06 5.09 -15.45
N LEU A 17 -8.06 5.58 -16.68
CA LEU A 17 -6.91 6.28 -17.25
C LEU A 17 -6.54 7.54 -16.44
N SER A 18 -7.51 8.15 -15.78
CA SER A 18 -7.32 9.27 -14.84
C SER A 18 -6.32 8.91 -13.73
N ALA A 19 -6.35 7.67 -13.24
CA ALA A 19 -5.45 7.18 -12.22
C ALA A 19 -4.01 7.07 -12.74
N LEU A 20 -3.85 6.55 -13.96
CA LEU A 20 -2.54 6.51 -14.63
C LEU A 20 -1.98 7.93 -14.81
N ALA A 21 -2.79 8.88 -15.27
CA ALA A 21 -2.35 10.26 -15.46
C ALA A 21 -1.80 10.87 -14.16
N ARG A 22 -2.49 10.65 -13.01
CA ARG A 22 -2.00 11.10 -11.69
C ARG A 22 -0.68 10.42 -11.31
N ILE A 23 -0.57 9.11 -11.55
CA ILE A 23 0.65 8.34 -11.25
C ILE A 23 1.82 8.88 -12.06
N LEU A 24 1.67 9.05 -13.37
CA LEU A 24 2.72 9.52 -14.26
C LEU A 24 3.12 10.97 -13.97
N LYS A 25 2.13 11.85 -13.74
CA LYS A 25 2.37 13.27 -13.43
C LYS A 25 3.10 13.46 -12.11
N ASN A 26 2.65 12.76 -11.07
CA ASN A 26 3.18 12.94 -9.71
C ASN A 26 4.34 11.99 -9.39
N ARG A 27 4.55 10.95 -10.21
CA ARG A 27 5.49 9.85 -10.00
C ARG A 27 5.27 9.17 -8.65
N THR A 28 4.00 8.93 -8.30
CA THR A 28 3.62 8.32 -7.02
C THR A 28 2.60 7.21 -7.19
N ILE A 29 2.67 6.21 -6.32
CA ILE A 29 1.61 5.21 -6.13
C ILE A 29 0.87 5.53 -4.83
N ARG A 30 -0.45 5.48 -4.91
CA ARG A 30 -1.34 5.66 -3.76
C ARG A 30 -1.42 4.35 -2.96
N LEU A 31 -1.33 4.47 -1.66
CA LEU A 31 -1.74 3.48 -0.67
C LEU A 31 -2.99 4.02 0.01
N ASN A 32 -4.04 3.22 0.06
CA ASN A 32 -5.33 3.58 0.64
C ASN A 32 -5.52 2.85 1.97
N SER A 33 -6.21 3.46 2.91
CA SER A 33 -6.59 2.81 4.16
C SER A 33 -7.42 1.53 3.89
N LEU A 34 -7.22 0.45 4.65
CA LEU A 34 -8.04 -0.77 4.54
C LEU A 34 -9.54 -0.49 4.77
N LYS A 35 -9.87 0.60 5.46
CA LYS A 35 -11.24 1.10 5.59
C LYS A 35 -11.94 1.33 4.24
N ASN A 36 -11.17 1.59 3.18
CA ASN A 36 -11.65 1.99 1.87
C ASN A 36 -11.32 0.96 0.78
N VAL A 37 -11.02 -0.28 1.16
CA VAL A 37 -10.86 -1.40 0.20
C VAL A 37 -12.17 -2.20 0.09
N ASP A 38 -12.15 -3.22 -0.76
CA ASP A 38 -13.31 -4.02 -1.15
C ASP A 38 -13.81 -4.98 -0.05
N ASP A 39 -12.90 -5.58 0.72
CA ASP A 39 -13.28 -6.47 1.82
C ASP A 39 -13.44 -5.69 3.13
N LEU A 40 -14.70 -5.42 3.48
CA LEU A 40 -15.07 -4.70 4.71
C LEU A 40 -14.61 -5.42 5.99
N ASN A 41 -14.36 -6.73 5.93
CA ASN A 41 -13.90 -7.49 7.10
C ASN A 41 -12.48 -7.11 7.52
N GLU A 42 -11.67 -6.60 6.59
CA GLU A 42 -10.28 -6.19 6.85
C GLU A 42 -10.17 -4.93 7.73
N LEU A 43 -11.30 -4.27 8.00
CA LEU A 43 -11.36 -3.10 8.88
C LEU A 43 -11.22 -3.49 10.37
N ALA A 44 -11.64 -4.69 10.74
CA ALA A 44 -11.72 -5.14 12.12
C ALA A 44 -10.55 -6.06 12.49
N SER A 45 -10.36 -6.20 13.80
CA SER A 45 -9.49 -7.17 14.47
C SER A 45 -10.26 -7.75 15.66
N ALA A 46 -9.75 -8.79 16.33
CA ALA A 46 -10.46 -9.39 17.46
C ALA A 46 -10.73 -8.39 18.61
N ASP A 47 -9.83 -7.42 18.80
CA ASP A 47 -9.86 -6.49 19.94
C ASP A 47 -10.15 -5.02 19.55
N TYR A 48 -10.22 -4.70 18.25
CA TYR A 48 -10.56 -3.36 17.75
C TYR A 48 -11.42 -3.39 16.49
N SER A 49 -12.56 -2.70 16.52
CA SER A 49 -13.56 -2.69 15.44
C SER A 49 -13.14 -1.93 14.17
N LYS A 50 -12.17 -1.02 14.26
CA LYS A 50 -11.72 -0.19 13.11
C LYS A 50 -10.21 -0.08 12.98
N ALA A 51 -9.45 -1.04 13.50
CA ALA A 51 -7.99 -0.98 13.46
C ALA A 51 -7.43 -0.96 12.03
N GLY A 52 -8.13 -1.55 11.05
CA GLY A 52 -7.73 -1.50 9.64
C GLY A 52 -7.58 -0.08 9.09
N GLN A 53 -8.21 0.94 9.71
CA GLN A 53 -8.05 2.32 9.28
C GLN A 53 -6.61 2.85 9.37
N TYR A 54 -5.79 2.21 10.22
CA TYR A 54 -4.38 2.54 10.45
C TYR A 54 -3.43 1.79 9.52
N CYS A 55 -3.94 0.85 8.70
CA CYS A 55 -3.18 0.09 7.72
C CYS A 55 -3.46 0.62 6.31
N PHE A 56 -2.41 1.02 5.60
CA PHE A 56 -2.45 1.64 4.29
C PHE A 56 -1.86 0.67 3.29
N VAL A 57 -2.63 0.36 2.24
CA VAL A 57 -2.32 -0.70 1.29
C VAL A 57 -2.30 -0.21 -0.15
N SER A 58 -1.36 -0.71 -0.93
CA SER A 58 -1.47 -0.78 -2.38
C SER A 58 -1.40 -2.25 -2.81
N SER A 59 -2.45 -2.73 -3.47
CA SER A 59 -2.58 -4.13 -3.93
C SER A 59 -2.10 -4.31 -5.37
N TRP A 60 -1.30 -5.34 -5.57
CA TRP A 60 -0.59 -5.68 -6.81
C TRP A 60 -0.73 -7.19 -7.05
N THR A 61 -0.30 -7.66 -8.21
CA THR A 61 -0.27 -9.08 -8.54
C THR A 61 1.02 -9.45 -9.26
N SER A 62 1.52 -10.66 -9.02
CA SER A 62 2.64 -11.23 -9.77
C SER A 62 2.20 -11.98 -11.04
N GLU A 63 0.88 -12.16 -11.23
CA GLU A 63 0.33 -12.92 -12.34
C GLU A 63 0.63 -12.24 -13.67
N LYS A 64 1.13 -13.02 -14.63
CA LYS A 64 1.41 -12.52 -15.98
C LYS A 64 0.14 -12.47 -16.80
N GLU A 65 -0.67 -13.51 -16.63
CA GLU A 65 -1.95 -13.72 -17.23
C GLU A 65 -2.94 -12.63 -16.77
N GLU A 66 -3.90 -12.34 -17.64
CA GLU A 66 -5.00 -11.44 -17.33
C GLU A 66 -6.07 -12.20 -16.54
N SER A 67 -6.74 -11.50 -15.63
CA SER A 67 -7.84 -12.05 -14.85
C SER A 67 -9.14 -11.37 -15.26
N ILE A 68 -10.01 -12.13 -15.93
CA ILE A 68 -11.36 -11.68 -16.32
C ILE A 68 -12.15 -11.18 -15.10
N PRO A 69 -12.18 -11.90 -13.95
CA PRO A 69 -12.82 -11.40 -12.74
C PRO A 69 -12.27 -10.04 -12.28
N MET A 70 -10.95 -9.83 -12.34
CA MET A 70 -10.35 -8.55 -11.93
C MET A 70 -10.72 -7.41 -12.87
N TRP A 71 -10.67 -7.63 -14.18
CA TRP A 71 -11.08 -6.62 -15.16
C TRP A 71 -12.56 -6.26 -15.01
N ASN A 72 -13.42 -7.26 -14.81
CA ASN A 72 -14.85 -7.03 -14.64
C ASN A 72 -15.17 -6.31 -13.32
N MET A 73 -14.58 -6.77 -12.20
CA MET A 73 -14.90 -6.28 -10.86
C MET A 73 -14.50 -4.82 -10.67
N TYR A 74 -13.35 -4.41 -11.20
CA TYR A 74 -12.83 -3.10 -10.83
C TYR A 74 -12.79 -2.07 -11.95
N SER A 75 -12.78 -2.49 -13.21
CA SER A 75 -12.66 -1.55 -14.34
C SER A 75 -13.75 -1.74 -15.39
N ASN A 76 -14.72 -2.62 -15.15
CA ASN A 76 -15.77 -2.95 -16.10
C ASN A 76 -15.23 -3.30 -17.50
N MET A 77 -14.12 -4.06 -17.53
CA MET A 77 -13.39 -4.45 -18.75
C MET A 77 -12.69 -3.31 -19.50
N ASP A 78 -12.61 -2.12 -18.89
CA ASP A 78 -11.96 -0.92 -19.43
C ASP A 78 -10.72 -0.55 -18.59
N GLY A 79 -10.03 0.54 -18.92
CA GLY A 79 -8.87 1.04 -18.19
C GLY A 79 -7.55 0.36 -18.58
N VAL A 80 -6.60 0.35 -17.63
CA VAL A 80 -5.22 -0.10 -17.90
C VAL A 80 -4.62 -0.81 -16.69
N ARG A 81 -3.74 -1.77 -16.91
CA ARG A 81 -2.93 -2.39 -15.85
C ARG A 81 -1.48 -1.99 -16.06
N ILE A 82 -0.84 -1.41 -15.06
CA ILE A 82 0.59 -1.10 -15.14
C ILE A 82 1.43 -2.18 -14.48
N ARG A 83 2.64 -2.37 -14.96
CA ARG A 83 3.67 -3.23 -14.36
C ARG A 83 4.92 -2.41 -14.10
N LEU A 84 5.46 -2.54 -12.90
CA LEU A 84 6.72 -1.92 -12.47
C LEU A 84 7.62 -2.98 -11.82
N PRO A 85 8.94 -2.73 -11.71
CA PRO A 85 9.83 -3.57 -10.91
C PRO A 85 9.34 -3.74 -9.46
N VAL A 86 9.63 -4.89 -8.84
CA VAL A 86 9.38 -5.10 -7.40
C VAL A 86 10.08 -4.01 -6.59
N ASN A 87 9.41 -3.53 -5.55
CA ASN A 87 9.84 -2.42 -4.69
C ASN A 87 10.22 -1.18 -5.53
N PRO A 88 9.30 -0.56 -6.28
CA PRO A 88 9.62 0.55 -7.18
C PRO A 88 9.78 1.91 -6.47
N PHE A 89 9.79 1.93 -5.14
CA PHE A 89 9.69 3.16 -4.35
C PHE A 89 11.06 3.73 -3.90
N GLU A 90 11.12 5.05 -3.78
CA GLU A 90 12.25 5.75 -3.17
C GLU A 90 12.43 5.31 -1.71
N ARG A 91 13.68 5.22 -1.26
CA ARG A 91 14.04 5.03 0.15
C ARG A 91 14.82 6.25 0.62
N TYR A 92 14.55 6.67 1.84
CA TYR A 92 15.13 7.84 2.48
C TYR A 92 15.91 7.39 3.71
N THR A 93 17.12 7.90 3.86
CA THR A 93 17.96 7.65 5.03
C THR A 93 18.05 8.92 5.87
N TRP A 94 17.79 8.79 7.17
CA TRP A 94 17.80 9.92 8.10
C TRP A 94 18.12 9.45 9.53
N GLU A 95 18.67 10.36 10.35
CA GLU A 95 18.88 10.11 11.78
C GLU A 95 17.55 10.05 12.53
N ASP A 96 17.36 9.02 13.36
CA ASP A 96 16.17 8.79 14.17
C ASP A 96 15.95 9.93 15.18
N PRO A 97 14.85 10.69 15.07
CA PRO A 97 14.56 11.76 16.03
C PRO A 97 14.30 11.25 17.46
N MET A 98 13.97 9.96 17.62
CA MET A 98 13.71 9.34 18.93
C MET A 98 14.97 8.70 19.55
N GLN A 99 16.01 8.43 18.76
CA GLN A 99 17.23 7.78 19.22
C GLN A 99 18.48 8.40 18.56
N LYS A 100 19.14 9.30 19.29
CA LYS A 100 20.34 10.00 18.82
C LYS A 100 21.43 9.01 18.34
N GLY A 101 22.00 9.27 17.17
CA GLY A 101 23.01 8.41 16.55
C GLY A 101 22.49 7.16 15.86
N SER A 102 21.17 6.89 15.92
CA SER A 102 20.54 5.81 15.15
C SER A 102 20.17 6.31 13.76
N ILE A 103 20.38 5.48 12.73
CA ILE A 103 20.06 5.80 11.34
C ILE A 103 18.93 4.87 10.88
N ILE A 104 17.88 5.46 10.32
CA ILE A 104 16.74 4.74 9.76
C ILE A 104 16.75 4.90 8.24
N THR A 105 16.49 3.81 7.52
CA THR A 105 16.22 3.83 6.07
C THR A 105 14.79 3.36 5.83
N SER A 106 13.92 4.25 5.37
CA SER A 106 12.47 3.99 5.21
C SER A 106 11.95 4.47 3.85
N TYR A 107 10.78 3.96 3.45
CA TYR A 107 9.99 4.49 2.33
C TYR A 107 9.30 5.83 2.66
N ILE A 108 9.31 6.24 3.93
CA ILE A 108 8.72 7.49 4.41
C ILE A 108 9.83 8.55 4.58
N PRO A 109 9.73 9.71 3.90
CA PRO A 109 10.73 10.76 4.01
C PRO A 109 10.66 11.43 5.39
N LYS A 110 11.81 11.90 5.90
CA LYS A 110 11.93 12.54 7.23
C LYS A 110 10.87 13.63 7.49
N LYS A 111 10.53 14.42 6.46
CA LYS A 111 9.54 15.51 6.58
C LYS A 111 8.15 15.00 6.98
N ASP A 112 7.78 13.79 6.58
CA ASP A 112 6.45 13.24 6.82
C ASP A 112 6.29 12.71 8.25
N LEU A 113 7.39 12.46 8.97
CA LEU A 113 7.36 12.08 10.38
C LEU A 113 6.73 13.16 11.28
N TYR A 114 6.81 14.42 10.84
CA TYR A 114 6.32 15.58 11.59
C TYR A 114 4.88 15.97 11.20
N ARG A 115 4.19 15.17 10.37
CA ARG A 115 2.77 15.37 10.12
C ARG A 115 1.98 15.13 11.41
N GLU A 116 1.01 16.01 11.67
CA GLU A 116 0.16 15.89 12.84
C GLU A 116 -0.79 14.70 12.70
N ASN A 117 -1.00 13.95 13.79
CA ASN A 117 -1.93 12.81 13.86
C ASN A 117 -1.69 11.73 12.77
N LEU A 118 -0.42 11.48 12.45
CA LEU A 118 0.01 10.51 11.43
C LEU A 118 1.42 9.98 11.75
N PHE A 119 1.56 9.27 12.86
CA PHE A 119 2.86 8.73 13.28
C PHE A 119 3.14 7.38 12.60
N PRO A 120 4.20 7.25 11.79
CA PRO A 120 4.47 6.01 11.08
C PRO A 120 5.10 4.94 11.98
N ILE A 121 4.65 3.70 11.80
CA ILE A 121 5.38 2.52 12.29
C ILE A 121 6.28 2.05 11.14
N ILE A 122 7.59 2.11 11.35
CA ILE A 122 8.59 1.82 10.32
C ILE A 122 8.84 0.32 10.26
N GLU A 123 8.62 -0.26 9.07
CA GLU A 123 8.94 -1.65 8.74
C GLU A 123 10.03 -1.66 7.65
N ASP A 124 10.96 -2.63 7.72
CA ASP A 124 12.06 -2.75 6.75
C ASP A 124 11.58 -3.28 5.39
N ASP A 125 10.70 -4.30 5.45
CA ASP A 125 10.01 -4.90 4.31
C ASP A 125 8.52 -4.57 4.41
N ILE A 126 8.02 -3.94 3.36
CA ILE A 126 6.62 -3.51 3.26
C ILE A 126 5.84 -4.38 2.26
N LEU A 127 6.51 -5.28 1.52
CA LEU A 127 5.89 -6.08 0.49
C LEU A 127 5.49 -7.45 1.05
N HIS A 128 4.19 -7.73 1.07
CA HIS A 128 3.65 -8.98 1.59
C HIS A 128 2.79 -9.69 0.55
N LYS A 129 3.01 -10.99 0.38
CA LYS A 129 2.03 -11.83 -0.33
C LYS A 129 0.83 -12.04 0.59
N VAL A 130 -0.38 -11.78 0.09
CA VAL A 130 -1.59 -12.01 0.86
C VAL A 130 -1.77 -13.51 1.09
N ASN A 131 -2.06 -13.86 2.34
CA ASN A 131 -2.48 -15.19 2.73
C ASN A 131 -4.02 -15.25 2.71
N TYR A 132 -4.57 -16.09 1.84
CA TYR A 132 -6.01 -16.30 1.76
C TYR A 132 -6.41 -17.46 2.66
N THR A 133 -7.40 -17.25 3.53
CA THR A 133 -7.75 -18.23 4.56
C THR A 133 -9.18 -18.03 5.07
N ASP A 134 -9.74 -19.06 5.71
CA ASP A 134 -10.98 -19.01 6.49
C ASP A 134 -10.72 -19.10 8.01
N ASP A 135 -9.45 -19.12 8.42
CA ASP A 135 -9.07 -19.12 9.84
C ASP A 135 -9.37 -17.76 10.48
N GLU A 136 -10.36 -17.72 11.38
CA GLU A 136 -10.79 -16.50 12.06
C GLU A 136 -9.68 -15.85 12.90
N GLU A 137 -8.73 -16.61 13.46
CA GLU A 137 -7.64 -16.05 14.25
C GLU A 137 -6.64 -15.28 13.37
N LEU A 138 -6.50 -15.69 12.10
CA LEU A 138 -5.68 -15.00 11.11
C LEU A 138 -6.40 -13.81 10.47
N LEU A 139 -7.72 -13.94 10.24
CA LEU A 139 -8.54 -12.86 9.69
C LEU A 139 -8.77 -11.73 10.71
N TYR A 140 -8.94 -12.08 11.98
CA TYR A 140 -9.18 -11.15 13.07
C TYR A 140 -8.10 -11.29 14.17
N PRO A 141 -6.84 -10.92 13.90
CA PRO A 141 -5.77 -11.11 14.86
C PRO A 141 -5.97 -10.25 16.11
N ASN A 142 -5.55 -10.74 17.28
CA ASN A 142 -5.40 -9.90 18.46
C ASN A 142 -4.20 -8.96 18.29
N LEU A 143 -4.45 -7.65 18.37
CA LEU A 143 -3.42 -6.63 18.17
C LEU A 143 -2.76 -6.21 19.48
N ARG A 144 -3.48 -6.29 20.60
CA ARG A 144 -2.94 -5.97 21.92
C ARG A 144 -1.98 -7.06 22.36
N ARG A 145 -0.72 -6.68 22.55
CA ARG A 145 0.29 -7.53 23.17
C ARG A 145 0.65 -7.01 24.54
N GLU A 146 0.52 -7.88 25.52
CA GLU A 146 1.03 -7.67 26.86
C GLU A 146 2.49 -8.10 26.92
N VAL A 147 3.34 -7.27 27.50
CA VAL A 147 4.75 -7.57 27.72
C VAL A 147 5.07 -7.33 29.18
N GLN A 148 5.43 -8.39 29.88
CA GLN A 148 5.91 -8.32 31.25
C GLN A 148 7.42 -8.06 31.26
N HIS A 149 7.84 -7.01 31.96
CA HIS A 149 9.25 -6.71 32.24
C HIS A 149 9.42 -6.63 33.76
N GLY A 150 9.76 -7.76 34.38
CA GLY A 150 9.79 -7.91 35.84
C GLY A 150 8.40 -7.72 36.45
N ILE A 151 8.23 -6.68 37.29
CA ILE A 151 6.97 -6.36 37.96
C ILE A 151 6.10 -5.40 37.10
N HIS A 152 6.59 -4.95 35.95
CA HIS A 152 5.89 -3.98 35.11
C HIS A 152 5.22 -4.66 33.92
N ILE A 153 3.95 -4.33 33.68
CA ILE A 153 3.18 -4.78 32.53
C ILE A 153 3.09 -3.62 31.53
N GLY A 154 3.66 -3.82 30.34
CA GLY A 154 3.54 -2.92 29.20
C GLY A 154 2.51 -3.43 28.19
N TYR A 155 1.85 -2.51 27.49
CA TYR A 155 0.92 -2.85 26.40
C TYR A 155 1.40 -2.23 25.09
N TYR A 156 1.41 -3.06 24.04
CA TYR A 156 1.76 -2.69 22.68
C TYR A 156 0.59 -3.00 21.74
N ILE A 157 0.49 -2.26 20.65
CA ILE A 157 -0.49 -2.49 19.59
C ILE A 157 0.29 -2.95 18.36
N GLU A 158 0.20 -4.24 18.04
CA GLU A 158 0.86 -4.88 16.90
C GLU A 158 0.03 -4.71 15.62
N ILE A 159 -0.15 -3.44 15.22
CA ILE A 159 -0.96 -3.07 14.04
C ILE A 159 -0.45 -3.71 12.74
N ASN A 160 0.83 -4.07 12.70
CA ASN A 160 1.50 -4.70 11.58
C ASN A 160 1.06 -6.16 11.31
N LYS A 161 0.13 -6.71 12.11
CA LYS A 161 -0.57 -7.96 11.78
C LYS A 161 -1.65 -7.78 10.71
N LEU A 162 -2.16 -6.56 10.54
CA LEU A 162 -3.24 -6.27 9.59
C LEU A 162 -2.73 -6.19 8.13
N GLY A 163 -3.65 -6.42 7.20
CA GLY A 163 -3.43 -6.32 5.75
C GLY A 163 -2.71 -7.52 5.12
N LYS A 164 -2.36 -8.54 5.91
CA LYS A 164 -1.60 -9.74 5.48
C LYS A 164 -2.48 -10.95 5.17
N ASN A 165 -3.65 -11.05 5.80
CA ASN A 165 -4.62 -12.12 5.58
C ASN A 165 -5.89 -11.54 4.95
N LYS A 166 -6.55 -12.31 4.08
CA LYS A 166 -7.84 -11.97 3.48
C LYS A 166 -8.71 -13.21 3.40
N ASN A 167 -10.03 -13.06 3.44
CA ASN A 167 -10.93 -14.22 3.39
C ASN A 167 -10.73 -15.02 2.08
N ILE A 168 -10.85 -16.35 2.13
CA ILE A 168 -10.61 -17.23 0.96
C ILE A 168 -11.48 -16.87 -0.25
N SER A 169 -12.66 -16.29 -0.02
CA SER A 169 -13.59 -15.85 -1.07
C SER A 169 -12.95 -14.85 -2.05
N TRP A 170 -11.87 -14.18 -1.63
CA TRP A 170 -11.11 -13.20 -2.41
C TRP A 170 -9.84 -13.76 -3.06
N GLU A 171 -9.57 -15.07 -2.96
CA GLU A 171 -8.33 -15.69 -3.45
C GLU A 171 -8.05 -15.42 -4.95
N PHE A 172 -9.10 -15.24 -5.75
CA PHE A 172 -9.00 -14.95 -7.17
C PHE A 172 -8.19 -13.67 -7.49
N GLN A 173 -8.00 -12.78 -6.50
CA GLN A 173 -7.23 -11.53 -6.67
C GLN A 173 -5.72 -11.77 -6.67
N LYS A 174 -5.24 -12.83 -6.01
CA LYS A 174 -3.83 -13.24 -5.94
C LYS A 174 -2.89 -12.06 -5.60
N GLU A 175 -3.21 -11.36 -4.51
CA GLU A 175 -2.60 -10.09 -4.17
C GLU A 175 -1.20 -10.22 -3.55
N TRP A 176 -0.35 -9.27 -3.94
CA TRP A 176 0.81 -8.79 -3.22
C TRP A 176 0.53 -7.36 -2.76
N ARG A 177 0.85 -7.02 -1.54
CA ARG A 177 0.50 -5.73 -0.93
C ARG A 177 1.73 -5.01 -0.43
N TYR A 178 1.81 -3.73 -0.75
CA TYR A 178 2.67 -2.80 -0.04
C TYR A 178 1.90 -2.25 1.15
N LEU A 179 2.40 -2.49 2.37
CA LEU A 179 1.75 -2.13 3.62
C LEU A 179 2.54 -1.04 4.35
N LEU A 180 1.86 0.03 4.72
CA LEU A 180 2.35 1.04 5.66
C LEU A 180 1.37 1.17 6.82
N TYR A 181 1.88 1.56 7.99
CA TYR A 181 1.07 1.67 9.21
C TYR A 181 1.24 3.03 9.86
N PHE A 182 0.14 3.67 10.24
CA PHE A 182 0.15 4.99 10.86
C PHE A 182 -0.75 5.03 12.09
N MET A 183 -0.19 5.45 13.22
CA MET A 183 -0.91 5.62 14.48
C MET A 183 -1.44 7.06 14.61
N PRO A 184 -2.60 7.24 15.27
CA PRO A 184 -3.25 8.55 15.40
C PRO A 184 -2.60 9.39 16.51
N ILE A 185 -1.30 9.68 16.37
CA ILE A 185 -0.52 10.56 17.26
C ILE A 185 0.50 11.33 16.42
N SER A 186 1.18 12.31 17.01
CA SER A 186 2.23 13.09 16.34
C SER A 186 3.60 12.78 16.91
N LEU A 187 4.65 12.75 16.08
CA LEU A 187 6.03 12.61 16.55
C LEU A 187 6.39 13.72 17.56
N LYS A 188 5.92 14.95 17.33
CA LYS A 188 6.16 16.09 18.22
C LYS A 188 5.73 15.79 19.68
N ASP A 189 4.54 15.19 19.84
CA ASP A 189 4.02 14.78 21.15
C ASP A 189 4.81 13.59 21.72
N MET A 190 5.27 12.67 20.86
CA MET A 190 6.12 11.55 21.27
C MET A 190 7.48 12.01 21.79
N LEU A 191 8.08 13.03 21.19
CA LEU A 191 9.36 13.60 21.62
C LEU A 191 9.23 14.40 22.92
N LYS A 192 8.12 15.13 23.08
CA LYS A 192 7.89 16.00 24.25
C LYS A 192 7.47 15.20 25.49
N GLU A 193 6.49 14.31 25.36
CA GLU A 193 5.87 13.61 26.50
C GLU A 193 5.65 12.11 26.20
N PRO A 194 6.71 11.30 25.99
CA PRO A 194 6.58 9.95 25.43
C PRO A 194 5.62 9.02 26.17
N LYS A 195 5.65 9.03 27.52
CA LYS A 195 4.78 8.17 28.35
C LYS A 195 3.30 8.54 28.19
N LEU A 196 2.99 9.84 28.24
CA LEU A 196 1.63 10.34 28.08
C LEU A 196 1.11 10.08 26.67
N THR A 197 1.95 10.31 25.66
CA THR A 197 1.58 10.12 24.25
C THR A 197 1.34 8.65 23.93
N LYS A 198 2.12 7.71 24.49
CA LYS A 198 1.84 6.27 24.39
C LYS A 198 0.50 5.87 25.01
N LYS A 199 0.16 6.41 26.19
CA LYS A 199 -1.16 6.17 26.81
C LYS A 199 -2.29 6.71 25.92
N ARG A 200 -2.13 7.94 25.40
CA ARG A 200 -3.08 8.59 24.50
C ARG A 200 -3.27 7.82 23.20
N MET A 201 -2.20 7.24 22.66
CA MET A 201 -2.27 6.38 21.47
C MET A 201 -3.23 5.21 21.70
N GLY A 202 -3.10 4.49 22.82
CA GLY A 202 -3.99 3.38 23.15
C GLY A 202 -5.44 3.81 23.39
N GLU A 203 -5.68 4.98 23.99
CA GLU A 203 -7.03 5.56 24.11
C GLU A 203 -7.63 5.93 22.76
N ARG A 204 -6.84 6.56 21.88
CA ARG A 204 -7.28 6.98 20.55
C ARG A 204 -7.62 5.79 19.65
N VAL A 205 -6.82 4.73 19.69
CA VAL A 205 -7.12 3.49 18.96
C VAL A 205 -8.39 2.83 19.51
N ARG A 206 -8.55 2.72 20.83
CA ARG A 206 -9.79 2.20 21.46
C ARG A 206 -11.04 3.00 21.07
N ASN A 207 -10.90 4.32 20.96
CA ASN A 207 -11.98 5.21 20.58
C ASN A 207 -12.12 5.39 19.05
N ASN A 208 -11.43 4.56 18.24
CA ASN A 208 -11.46 4.58 16.79
C ASN A 208 -11.14 5.96 16.18
N ILE A 209 -10.26 6.74 16.81
CA ILE A 209 -9.90 8.07 16.30
C ILE A 209 -9.11 7.92 15.00
N ASN A 210 -9.60 8.57 13.95
CA ASN A 210 -8.96 8.57 12.64
C ASN A 210 -7.56 9.21 12.69
N VAL A 211 -6.67 8.73 11.83
CA VAL A 211 -5.47 9.49 11.43
C VAL A 211 -5.87 10.69 10.57
N ALA A 212 -4.91 11.58 10.29
CA ALA A 212 -5.18 12.85 9.57
C ALA A 212 -5.65 12.68 8.12
N GLN A 213 -5.39 11.54 7.49
CA GLN A 213 -5.66 11.27 6.08
C GLN A 213 -5.90 9.77 5.89
N ASP A 214 -6.70 9.38 4.90
CA ASP A 214 -6.99 7.96 4.58
C ASP A 214 -6.11 7.44 3.43
N ASP A 215 -5.22 8.28 2.88
CA ASP A 215 -4.31 7.92 1.78
C ASP A 215 -2.86 8.34 2.06
N TYR A 216 -1.91 7.59 1.51
CA TYR A 216 -0.50 7.94 1.51
C TYR A 216 0.11 7.69 0.13
N PHE A 217 1.08 8.50 -0.29
CA PHE A 217 1.64 8.43 -1.63
C PHE A 217 3.13 8.14 -1.57
N LEU A 218 3.53 6.96 -2.06
CA LEU A 218 4.94 6.60 -2.19
C LEU A 218 5.49 7.07 -3.53
N LYS A 219 6.65 7.71 -3.51
CA LYS A 219 7.34 8.17 -4.71
C LYS A 219 8.03 7.02 -5.42
N ILE A 220 7.82 6.91 -6.72
CA ILE A 220 8.44 5.93 -7.60
C ILE A 220 9.87 6.38 -7.89
N ARG A 221 10.84 5.46 -7.85
CA ARG A 221 12.21 5.74 -8.29
C ARG A 221 12.23 5.96 -9.79
N GLU A 222 12.95 6.99 -10.23
CA GLU A 222 12.96 7.43 -11.62
C GLU A 222 13.29 6.29 -12.59
N GLU A 223 14.30 5.49 -12.28
CA GLU A 223 14.75 4.38 -13.12
C GLU A 223 13.74 3.22 -13.23
N CYS A 224 12.73 3.16 -12.33
CA CYS A 224 11.68 2.15 -12.43
C CYS A 224 10.65 2.49 -13.51
N LEU A 225 10.50 3.76 -13.87
CA LEU A 225 9.58 4.19 -14.92
C LEU A 225 10.09 3.82 -16.32
N ASP A 226 11.41 3.65 -16.50
CA ASP A 226 12.00 3.12 -17.74
C ASP A 226 11.58 1.67 -18.03
N GLU A 227 11.07 0.96 -17.01
CA GLU A 227 10.57 -0.41 -17.10
C GLU A 227 9.04 -0.49 -17.01
N LEU A 228 8.34 0.65 -17.13
CA LEU A 228 6.89 0.71 -17.09
C LEU A 228 6.29 -0.04 -18.29
N GLU A 229 5.49 -1.07 -18.00
CA GLU A 229 4.60 -1.67 -19.00
C GLU A 229 3.16 -1.28 -18.69
N ILE A 230 2.37 -0.99 -19.71
CA ILE A 230 0.96 -0.63 -19.61
C ILE A 230 0.18 -1.59 -20.49
N LEU A 231 -0.66 -2.42 -19.88
CA LEU A 231 -1.56 -3.33 -20.57
C LEU A 231 -2.94 -2.68 -20.64
N CYS A 232 -3.43 -2.43 -21.85
CA CYS A 232 -4.78 -1.97 -22.09
C CYS A 232 -5.79 -3.07 -21.74
N ALA A 233 -6.92 -2.68 -21.15
CA ALA A 233 -8.02 -3.58 -20.89
C ALA A 233 -8.67 -4.08 -22.19
N PRO A 234 -9.42 -5.19 -22.15
CA PRO A 234 -9.95 -5.81 -23.37
C PRO A 234 -10.99 -4.97 -24.11
N LYS A 235 -11.69 -4.06 -23.42
CA LYS A 235 -12.71 -3.17 -24.02
C LYS A 235 -12.30 -1.70 -24.00
N ILE A 236 -11.01 -1.39 -23.92
CA ILE A 236 -10.54 0.01 -23.96
C ILE A 236 -11.10 0.71 -25.19
N ASP A 237 -11.68 1.90 -24.99
CA ASP A 237 -12.23 2.66 -26.10
C ASP A 237 -11.13 3.39 -26.89
N LYS A 238 -11.44 3.81 -28.11
CA LYS A 238 -10.48 4.47 -29.01
C LYS A 238 -10.01 5.82 -28.48
N GLY A 239 -10.89 6.57 -27.82
CA GLY A 239 -10.58 7.85 -27.19
C GLY A 239 -9.58 7.66 -26.05
N ASP A 240 -9.86 6.74 -25.13
CA ASP A 240 -8.94 6.43 -24.03
C ASP A 240 -7.59 5.88 -24.52
N ARG A 241 -7.58 5.12 -25.63
CA ARG A 241 -6.31 4.72 -26.26
C ARG A 241 -5.49 5.91 -26.75
N ILE A 242 -6.11 6.89 -27.41
CA ILE A 242 -5.43 8.12 -27.85
C ILE A 242 -4.89 8.89 -26.64
N LEU A 243 -5.71 9.04 -25.59
CA LEU A 243 -5.30 9.73 -24.37
C LEU A 243 -4.13 9.02 -23.68
N LEU A 244 -4.12 7.69 -23.64
CA LEU A 244 -3.01 6.89 -23.13
C LEU A 244 -1.71 7.16 -23.90
N GLU A 245 -1.78 7.17 -25.23
CA GLU A 245 -0.64 7.47 -26.09
C GLU A 245 -0.11 8.90 -25.84
N CYS A 246 -0.99 9.88 -25.69
CA CYS A 246 -0.59 11.24 -25.31
C CYS A 246 0.06 11.29 -23.92
N LEU A 247 -0.50 10.62 -22.92
CA LEU A 247 0.04 10.60 -21.55
C LEU A 247 1.44 10.00 -21.50
N THR A 248 1.64 8.87 -22.19
CA THR A 248 2.96 8.20 -22.25
C THR A 248 3.98 9.06 -22.98
N GLN A 249 3.61 9.69 -24.10
CA GLN A 249 4.51 10.62 -24.80
C GLN A 249 4.96 11.81 -23.93
N VAL A 250 4.10 12.33 -23.05
CA VAL A 250 4.43 13.47 -22.19
C VAL A 250 5.27 13.07 -20.99
N TYR A 251 4.89 11.98 -20.30
CA TYR A 251 5.43 11.67 -18.98
C TYR A 251 6.38 10.48 -18.95
N CYS A 252 6.23 9.50 -19.85
CA CYS A 252 7.02 8.28 -19.84
C CYS A 252 7.18 7.69 -21.26
N PRO A 253 7.99 8.32 -22.14
CA PRO A 253 8.07 7.94 -23.56
C PRO A 253 8.62 6.53 -23.81
N GLN A 254 9.30 5.95 -22.82
CA GLN A 254 9.88 4.61 -22.89
C GLN A 254 8.90 3.51 -22.43
N ALA A 255 7.70 3.88 -21.96
CA ALA A 255 6.71 2.92 -21.51
C ALA A 255 6.30 1.98 -22.65
N ILE A 256 6.18 0.69 -22.33
CA ILE A 256 5.73 -0.33 -23.27
C ILE A 256 4.21 -0.47 -23.16
N ILE A 257 3.48 -0.03 -24.17
CA ILE A 257 2.03 -0.25 -24.26
C ILE A 257 1.77 -1.62 -24.91
N LYS A 258 0.88 -2.41 -24.30
CA LYS A 258 0.43 -3.73 -24.79
C LYS A 258 -1.10 -3.75 -24.85
N ASP A 259 -1.64 -4.49 -25.79
CA ASP A 259 -3.08 -4.76 -25.87
C ASP A 259 -3.43 -6.05 -25.11
N SER A 260 -4.65 -6.11 -24.57
CA SER A 260 -5.20 -7.32 -23.98
C SER A 260 -5.23 -8.45 -25.00
N MET A 261 -4.93 -9.67 -24.54
CA MET A 261 -5.06 -10.90 -25.34
C MET A 261 -6.42 -11.56 -25.15
N LEU A 262 -7.25 -11.06 -24.23
CA LEU A 262 -8.59 -11.58 -23.97
C LEU A 262 -9.55 -11.20 -25.10
N ARG A 263 -10.26 -12.21 -25.63
CA ARG A 263 -11.30 -12.02 -26.67
C ARG A 263 -12.67 -12.14 -26.03
N ILE A 264 -13.25 -11.00 -25.67
CA ILE A 264 -14.54 -10.92 -24.97
C ILE A 264 -15.57 -10.11 -25.78
N ARG A 265 -16.85 -10.47 -25.66
CA ARG A 265 -17.98 -9.75 -26.27
C ARG A 265 -18.58 -8.77 -25.27
#